data_AF-A0A2K8KJN8-F1
#
_entry.id   AF-A0A2K8KJN8-F1
#
_cell.length_a   1.000
_cell.length_b   1.000
_cell.length_c   1.000
_cell.angle_alpha   90.00
_cell.angle_beta   90.00
_cell.angle_gamma   90.00
#
_symmetry.space_group_name_H-M   'P 1'
#
loop_
_entity.id
_entity.type
_entity.pdbx_description
1 polymer ?
#
loop_
_entity_poly.entity_id
_entity_poly.type
_entity_poly.pdbx_seq_one_letter_code
_entity_poly.pdbx_strand_id
1 'polypeptide(L)'
;MEFKTIKPYLRKNLLWMGAVIFSLITISLIVILVLPLTKQNKVIFASQFALNFLIMYFVSFVLNSNRSALTIFTNIETTTDLTTNEVEVTVKKSNFVHIFILLLTIATFFIQLTSGGLILKIGFATYARNNWWVFLIVFVINILYFYLFFSIDVYLLDNSPQFKADYLEFLKEYKSQKAAFEAAQKIEQEKVEPNSEE
;
A
#
# COMPACT_ATOMS: atom_id res chain seq x y z
N MET A 1 9.77 -13.82 10.87
CA MET A 1 8.34 -13.90 10.51
C MET A 1 8.15 -14.47 9.12
N GLU A 2 7.41 -15.57 9.00
CA GLU A 2 7.08 -16.16 7.71
C GLU A 2 5.95 -15.38 7.01
N PHE A 3 6.18 -14.93 5.78
CA PHE A 3 5.15 -14.26 4.97
C PHE A 3 3.92 -15.15 4.69
N LYS A 4 4.08 -16.48 4.85
CA LYS A 4 3.01 -17.46 4.68
C LYS A 4 1.85 -17.24 5.65
N THR A 5 2.09 -16.83 6.89
CA THR A 5 1.05 -16.59 7.89
C THR A 5 0.19 -15.37 7.57
N ILE A 6 0.79 -14.36 6.93
CA ILE A 6 0.15 -13.06 6.65
C ILE A 6 -0.71 -13.11 5.36
N LYS A 7 -0.27 -13.91 4.39
CA LYS A 7 -0.84 -14.00 3.03
C LYS A 7 -2.36 -14.24 2.96
N PRO A 8 -3.00 -15.06 3.82
CA PRO A 8 -4.46 -15.25 3.78
C PRO A 8 -5.24 -13.98 4.10
N TYR A 9 -4.77 -13.18 5.06
CA TYR A 9 -5.42 -11.93 5.46
C TYR A 9 -5.34 -10.88 4.36
N LEU A 10 -4.16 -10.74 3.74
CA LEU A 10 -3.93 -9.81 2.63
C LEU A 10 -4.74 -10.18 1.38
N ARG A 11 -4.91 -11.48 1.10
CA ARG A 11 -5.76 -11.97 0.01
C ARG A 11 -7.23 -11.61 0.21
N LYS A 12 -7.71 -11.59 1.45
CA LYS A 12 -9.09 -11.19 1.76
C LYS A 12 -9.33 -9.73 1.41
N ASN A 13 -8.43 -8.82 1.83
CA ASN A 13 -8.53 -7.41 1.47
C ASN A 13 -8.49 -7.23 -0.06
N LEU A 14 -7.56 -7.90 -0.73
CA LEU A 14 -7.44 -7.82 -2.18
C LEU A 14 -8.75 -8.21 -2.88
N LEU A 15 -9.43 -9.27 -2.43
CA LEU A 15 -10.70 -9.70 -3.02
C LEU A 15 -11.82 -8.66 -2.80
N TRP A 16 -11.90 -8.08 -1.61
CA TRP A 16 -12.85 -6.99 -1.32
C TRP A 16 -12.59 -5.76 -2.20
N MET A 17 -11.33 -5.36 -2.35
CA MET A 17 -10.95 -4.20 -3.15
C MET A 17 -11.11 -4.47 -4.65
N GLY A 18 -11.02 -5.73 -5.08
CA GLY A 18 -11.39 -6.14 -6.44
C GLY A 18 -12.89 -5.95 -6.71
N ALA A 19 -13.76 -6.30 -5.75
CA ALA A 19 -15.20 -6.05 -5.85
C ALA A 19 -15.54 -4.54 -5.88
N VAL A 20 -14.83 -3.72 -5.09
CA VAL A 20 -14.95 -2.26 -5.13
C VAL A 20 -14.57 -1.71 -6.51
N ILE A 21 -13.44 -2.14 -7.06
CA ILE A 21 -12.98 -1.72 -8.40
C ILE A 21 -13.97 -2.12 -9.49
N PHE A 22 -14.47 -3.36 -9.45
CA PHE A 22 -15.46 -3.82 -10.42
C PHE A 22 -16.74 -2.96 -10.35
N SER A 23 -17.21 -2.66 -9.13
CA SER A 23 -18.37 -1.79 -8.93
C SER A 23 -18.13 -0.37 -9.46
N LEU A 24 -16.95 0.20 -9.22
CA LEU A 24 -16.57 1.52 -9.74
C LEU A 24 -16.52 1.54 -11.27
N ILE A 25 -16.01 0.48 -11.91
CA ILE A 25 -16.03 0.33 -13.36
C ILE A 25 -17.47 0.29 -13.86
N THR A 26 -18.34 -0.55 -13.28
CA THR A 26 -19.75 -0.66 -13.69
C THR A 26 -20.48 0.68 -13.58
N ILE A 27 -20.38 1.36 -12.43
CA ILE A 27 -21.00 2.67 -12.21
C ILE A 27 -20.48 3.69 -13.22
N SER A 28 -19.16 3.74 -13.42
CA SER A 28 -18.54 4.68 -14.37
C SER A 28 -19.01 4.45 -15.80
N LEU A 29 -19.11 3.20 -16.24
CA LEU A 29 -19.61 2.86 -17.57
C LEU A 29 -21.06 3.29 -17.75
N ILE A 30 -21.92 3.06 -16.76
CA ILE A 30 -23.32 3.50 -16.80
C ILE A 30 -23.38 5.03 -16.97
N VAL A 31 -22.63 5.77 -16.14
CA VAL A 31 -22.59 7.25 -16.21
C VAL A 31 -22.13 7.72 -17.59
N ILE A 32 -21.03 7.18 -18.11
CA ILE A 32 -20.49 7.57 -19.43
C ILE A 32 -21.47 7.26 -20.57
N LEU A 33 -22.18 6.13 -20.48
CA LEU A 33 -23.16 5.74 -21.50
C LEU A 33 -24.41 6.62 -21.50
N VAL A 34 -24.84 7.12 -20.35
CA VAL A 34 -26.03 7.99 -20.20
C VAL A 34 -25.74 9.43 -20.62
N LEU A 35 -24.52 9.92 -20.42
CA LEU A 35 -24.17 11.31 -20.78
C LEU A 35 -24.36 11.59 -22.29
N PRO A 36 -24.76 12.83 -22.67
CA PRO A 36 -24.97 13.23 -24.06
C PRO A 36 -23.64 13.53 -24.79
N LEU A 37 -22.71 12.56 -24.76
CA LEU A 37 -21.42 12.62 -25.42
C LEU A 37 -21.48 11.99 -26.81
N THR A 38 -20.56 12.39 -27.69
CA THR A 38 -20.37 11.71 -28.98
C THR A 38 -19.96 10.26 -28.76
N LYS A 39 -20.31 9.37 -29.70
CA LYS A 39 -19.95 7.94 -29.63
C LYS A 39 -18.44 7.74 -29.41
N GLN A 40 -17.63 8.52 -30.11
CA GLN A 40 -16.17 8.48 -29.97
C GLN A 40 -15.71 8.85 -28.55
N ASN A 41 -16.24 9.93 -27.96
CA ASN A 41 -15.87 10.32 -26.60
C ASN A 41 -16.33 9.32 -25.54
N LYS A 42 -17.50 8.68 -25.73
CA LYS A 42 -17.97 7.61 -24.85
C LYS A 42 -16.99 6.44 -24.81
N VAL A 43 -16.53 5.97 -25.98
CA VAL A 43 -15.56 4.88 -26.07
C VAL A 43 -14.25 5.26 -25.38
N ILE A 44 -13.75 6.47 -25.64
CA ILE A 44 -12.47 6.92 -25.07
C ILE A 44 -12.54 6.99 -23.55
N PHE A 45 -13.56 7.64 -22.99
CA PHE A 45 -13.70 7.74 -21.54
C PHE A 45 -13.95 6.37 -20.90
N ALA A 46 -14.78 5.52 -21.51
CA ALA A 46 -15.03 4.17 -21.01
C ALA A 46 -13.72 3.36 -20.92
N SER A 47 -12.91 3.38 -21.98
CA SER A 47 -11.61 2.69 -22.01
C SER A 47 -10.63 3.27 -21.00
N GLN A 48 -10.53 4.59 -20.88
CA GLN A 48 -9.60 5.22 -19.94
C GLN A 48 -9.96 5.00 -18.48
N PHE A 49 -11.26 5.03 -18.15
CA PHE A 49 -11.73 4.81 -16.79
C PHE A 49 -11.56 3.35 -16.40
N ALA A 50 -11.96 2.43 -17.27
CA ALA A 50 -11.77 1.00 -17.03
C ALA A 50 -10.28 0.67 -16.84
N LEU A 51 -9.42 1.17 -17.73
CA LEU A 51 -7.97 0.94 -17.63
C LEU A 51 -7.40 1.52 -16.33
N ASN A 52 -7.85 2.72 -15.92
CA ASN A 52 -7.38 3.34 -14.69
C ASN A 52 -7.70 2.48 -13.46
N PHE A 53 -8.95 2.08 -13.29
CA PHE A 53 -9.34 1.27 -12.14
C PHE A 53 -8.66 -0.11 -12.16
N LEU A 54 -8.46 -0.71 -13.34
CA LEU A 54 -7.67 -1.92 -13.47
C LEU A 54 -6.21 -1.72 -13.05
N ILE A 55 -5.58 -0.61 -13.42
CA ILE A 55 -4.21 -0.27 -12.97
C ILE A 55 -4.18 -0.07 -11.46
N MET A 56 -5.15 0.65 -10.87
CA MET A 56 -5.20 0.82 -9.41
C MET A 56 -5.30 -0.52 -8.69
N TYR A 57 -6.14 -1.43 -9.19
CA TYR A 57 -6.24 -2.79 -8.66
C TYR A 57 -4.94 -3.58 -8.81
N PHE A 58 -4.29 -3.48 -9.97
CA PHE A 58 -3.01 -4.14 -10.21
C PHE A 58 -1.92 -3.63 -9.27
N VAL A 59 -1.87 -2.33 -9.00
CA VAL A 59 -0.94 -1.75 -8.00
C VAL A 59 -1.25 -2.33 -6.62
N SER A 60 -2.51 -2.34 -6.19
CA SER A 60 -2.92 -2.96 -4.93
C SER A 60 -2.50 -4.43 -4.84
N PHE A 61 -2.64 -5.19 -5.93
CA PHE A 61 -2.20 -6.57 -6.03
C PHE A 61 -0.69 -6.74 -5.82
N VAL A 62 0.11 -5.91 -6.49
CA VAL A 62 1.58 -5.96 -6.37
C VAL A 62 2.03 -5.60 -4.95
N LEU A 63 1.43 -4.56 -4.36
CA LEU A 63 1.72 -4.13 -2.99
C LEU A 63 1.42 -5.22 -1.97
N ASN A 64 0.27 -5.89 -2.09
CA ASN A 64 -0.13 -6.93 -1.14
C ASN A 64 0.55 -8.28 -1.36
N SER A 65 1.17 -8.49 -2.52
CA SER A 65 1.89 -9.73 -2.85
C SER A 65 3.35 -9.72 -2.38
N ASN A 66 3.91 -8.56 -2.06
CA ASN A 66 5.33 -8.40 -1.72
C ASN A 66 5.53 -8.08 -0.22
N ARG A 67 6.31 -8.92 0.47
CA ARG A 67 6.67 -8.72 1.88
C ARG A 67 7.35 -7.37 2.12
N SER A 68 8.25 -6.96 1.23
CA SER A 68 9.00 -5.70 1.39
C SER A 68 8.08 -4.49 1.28
N ALA A 69 7.06 -4.56 0.42
CA ALA A 69 6.07 -3.50 0.32
C ALA A 69 5.28 -3.40 1.64
N LEU A 70 4.81 -4.53 2.18
CA LEU A 70 4.09 -4.55 3.46
C LEU A 70 4.90 -3.85 4.57
N THR A 71 6.17 -4.19 4.73
CA THR A 71 7.07 -3.58 5.74
C THR A 71 7.27 -2.08 5.55
N ILE A 72 7.25 -1.57 4.32
CA ILE A 72 7.42 -0.13 4.05
C ILE A 72 6.15 0.65 4.40
N PHE A 73 4.98 0.03 4.19
CA PHE A 73 3.68 0.68 4.36
C PHE A 73 3.04 0.47 5.74
N THR A 74 3.57 -0.45 6.55
CA THR A 74 3.10 -0.71 7.91
C THR A 74 4.23 -0.51 8.93
N ASN A 75 3.91 0.14 10.04
CA ASN A 75 4.75 0.25 11.22
C ASN A 75 4.20 -0.69 12.28
N ILE A 76 5.06 -1.52 12.88
CA ILE A 76 4.67 -2.42 13.97
C ILE A 76 5.29 -1.85 15.26
N GLU A 77 4.44 -1.43 16.19
CA GLU A 77 4.83 -0.87 17.47
C GLU A 77 4.57 -1.91 18.58
N THR A 78 5.49 -2.01 19.53
CA THR A 78 5.32 -2.86 20.72
C THR A 78 5.28 -2.01 21.96
N THR A 79 4.18 -2.09 22.71
CA THR A 79 4.01 -1.44 24.02
C THR A 79 4.13 -2.51 25.10
N THR A 80 5.02 -2.29 26.07
CA THR A 80 5.13 -3.18 27.23
C THR A 80 4.42 -2.52 28.39
N ASP A 81 3.41 -3.20 28.93
CA ASP A 81 2.76 -2.77 30.15
C ASP A 81 3.72 -3.03 31.33
N LEU A 82 4.14 -1.95 32.00
CA LEU A 82 5.11 -1.98 33.10
C LEU A 82 4.55 -2.67 34.36
N THR A 83 3.23 -2.83 34.45
CA THR A 83 2.56 -3.48 35.59
C THR A 83 2.38 -4.98 35.40
N THR A 84 2.14 -5.45 34.18
CA THR A 84 1.87 -6.88 33.88
C THR A 84 3.00 -7.57 33.12
N ASN A 85 4.01 -6.82 32.63
CA ASN A 85 5.03 -7.28 31.69
C ASN A 85 4.46 -7.84 30.37
N GLU A 86 3.18 -7.59 30.08
CA GLU A 86 2.58 -8.01 28.82
C GLU A 86 3.05 -7.11 27.68
N VAL A 87 3.46 -7.72 26.58
CA VAL A 87 3.89 -7.01 25.37
C VAL A 87 2.73 -7.02 24.39
N GLU A 88 2.13 -5.86 24.20
CA GLU A 88 1.10 -5.65 23.19
C GLU A 88 1.75 -5.25 21.86
N VAL A 89 1.29 -5.86 20.76
CA VAL A 89 1.72 -5.53 19.40
C VAL A 89 0.60 -4.77 18.72
N THR A 90 0.90 -3.57 18.22
CA THR A 90 -0.03 -2.73 17.47
C THR A 90 0.51 -2.46 16.07
N VAL A 91 -0.35 -2.50 15.07
CA VAL A 91 0.02 -2.20 13.67
C VAL A 91 -0.54 -0.84 13.28
N LYS A 92 0.31 0.04 12.76
CA LYS A 92 -0.05 1.38 12.28
C LYS A 92 0.34 1.57 10.82
N LYS A 93 -0.33 2.49 10.14
CA LYS A 93 0.04 2.92 8.79
C LYS A 93 1.32 3.74 8.85
N SER A 94 2.26 3.46 7.95
CA SER A 94 3.45 4.30 7.78
C SER A 94 3.06 5.66 7.17
N ASN A 95 3.75 6.73 7.59
CA ASN A 95 3.58 8.05 6.96
C ASN A 95 3.92 8.04 5.47
N PHE A 96 4.75 7.08 5.03
CA PHE A 96 5.09 6.88 3.63
C PHE A 96 3.87 6.52 2.77
N VAL A 97 2.82 5.94 3.36
CA VAL A 97 1.54 5.66 2.67
C VAL A 97 0.97 6.95 2.05
N HIS A 98 0.98 8.06 2.80
CA HIS A 98 0.44 9.34 2.33
C HIS A 98 1.19 9.83 1.09
N ILE A 99 2.52 9.81 1.16
CA ILE A 99 3.42 10.26 0.10
C ILE A 99 3.23 9.39 -1.15
N PHE A 100 3.20 8.07 -0.96
CA PHE A 100 3.01 7.12 -2.05
C PHE A 100 1.67 7.33 -2.78
N ILE A 101 0.57 7.46 -2.04
CA ILE A 101 -0.76 7.67 -2.63
C ILE A 101 -0.77 8.95 -3.46
N LEU A 102 -0.24 10.06 -2.94
CA LEU A 102 -0.19 11.32 -3.66
C LEU A 102 0.66 11.22 -4.93
N LEU A 103 1.88 10.69 -4.83
CA LEU A 103 2.77 10.55 -6.00
C LEU A 103 2.14 9.67 -7.08
N LEU A 104 1.57 8.52 -6.70
CA LEU A 104 0.93 7.60 -7.64
C LEU A 104 -0.28 8.23 -8.32
N THR A 105 -1.16 8.89 -7.56
CA THR A 105 -2.39 9.48 -8.09
C THR A 105 -2.11 10.69 -8.97
N ILE A 106 -1.13 11.54 -8.60
CA ILE A 106 -0.68 12.66 -9.44
C ILE A 106 -0.09 12.13 -10.76
N ALA A 107 0.80 11.14 -10.71
CA ALA A 107 1.40 10.56 -11.91
C ALA A 107 0.31 9.97 -12.83
N THR A 108 -0.62 9.22 -12.24
CA THR A 108 -1.71 8.59 -12.99
C THR A 108 -2.65 9.63 -13.61
N PHE A 109 -2.97 10.72 -12.91
CA PHE A 109 -3.76 11.82 -13.43
C PHE A 109 -3.14 12.42 -14.71
N PHE A 110 -1.85 12.72 -14.70
CA PHE A 110 -1.17 13.25 -15.87
C PHE A 110 -1.05 12.24 -17.02
N ILE A 111 -0.85 10.96 -16.72
CA ILE A 111 -0.85 9.89 -17.73
C ILE A 111 -2.22 9.82 -18.42
N GLN A 112 -3.31 9.83 -17.67
CA GLN A 112 -4.66 9.80 -18.24
C GLN A 112 -4.93 11.03 -19.10
N LEU A 113 -4.64 12.22 -18.57
CA LEU A 113 -4.84 13.49 -19.27
C LEU A 113 -4.05 13.53 -20.59
N THR A 114 -2.80 13.08 -20.58
CA THR A 114 -1.94 13.02 -21.77
C THR A 114 -2.45 11.98 -22.77
N SER A 115 -2.82 10.79 -22.29
CA SER A 115 -3.31 9.72 -23.15
C SER A 115 -4.58 10.11 -23.91
N GLY A 116 -5.48 10.90 -23.32
CA GLY A 116 -6.71 11.34 -23.97
C GLY A 116 -6.46 12.33 -25.11
N GLY A 117 -5.52 13.25 -24.91
CA GLY A 117 -5.07 14.16 -25.97
C GLY A 117 -4.45 13.40 -27.16
N LEU A 118 -3.64 12.38 -26.88
CA LEU A 118 -3.04 11.53 -27.91
C LEU A 118 -4.08 10.75 -28.71
N ILE A 119 -5.07 10.14 -28.03
CA ILE A 119 -6.13 9.36 -28.70
C ILE A 119 -6.98 10.25 -29.62
N LEU A 120 -7.29 11.46 -29.19
CA LEU A 120 -8.06 12.43 -29.96
C LEU A 120 -7.22 13.24 -30.96
N LYS A 121 -5.90 13.04 -30.99
CA LYS A 121 -4.95 13.79 -31.82
C LYS A 121 -5.07 15.31 -31.66
N ILE A 122 -5.28 15.77 -30.43
CA ILE A 122 -5.37 17.19 -30.07
C ILE A 122 -4.26 17.56 -29.10
N GLY A 123 -3.82 18.81 -29.14
CA GLY A 123 -2.79 19.32 -28.23
C GLY A 123 -3.18 19.13 -26.77
N PHE A 124 -2.22 18.74 -25.94
CA PHE A 124 -2.40 18.50 -24.50
C PHE A 124 -3.15 19.63 -23.80
N ALA A 125 -2.73 20.89 -24.03
CA ALA A 125 -3.34 22.05 -23.39
C ALA A 125 -4.83 22.21 -23.73
N THR A 126 -5.20 21.96 -24.99
CA THR A 126 -6.59 22.03 -25.46
C THR A 126 -7.44 20.94 -24.83
N TYR A 127 -6.93 19.71 -24.81
CA TYR A 127 -7.65 18.60 -24.18
C TYR A 127 -7.81 18.80 -22.67
N ALA A 128 -6.73 19.22 -22.01
CA ALA A 128 -6.70 19.46 -20.59
C ALA A 128 -7.72 20.52 -20.19
N ARG A 129 -7.75 21.67 -20.88
CA ARG A 129 -8.71 22.75 -20.60
C ARG A 129 -10.16 22.26 -20.55
N ASN A 130 -10.52 21.35 -21.44
CA ASN A 130 -11.91 20.90 -21.58
C ASN A 130 -12.27 19.74 -20.63
N ASN A 131 -11.30 18.91 -20.24
CA ASN A 131 -11.57 17.61 -19.61
C ASN A 131 -10.87 17.40 -18.26
N TRP A 132 -10.03 18.32 -17.77
CA TRP A 132 -9.26 18.14 -16.53
C TRP A 132 -10.13 17.80 -15.31
N TRP A 133 -11.33 18.38 -15.21
CA TRP A 133 -12.26 18.17 -14.10
C TRP A 133 -12.76 16.72 -14.02
N VAL A 134 -12.91 16.05 -15.17
CA VAL A 134 -13.30 14.63 -15.25
C VAL A 134 -12.22 13.75 -14.61
N PHE A 135 -10.96 14.02 -14.94
CA PHE A 135 -9.82 13.31 -14.36
C PHE A 135 -9.57 13.68 -12.90
N LEU A 136 -9.97 14.89 -12.47
CA LEU A 136 -9.91 15.29 -11.06
C LEU A 136 -10.85 14.43 -10.19
N ILE A 137 -12.05 14.12 -10.69
CA ILE A 137 -12.98 13.22 -9.98
C ILE A 137 -12.33 11.83 -9.82
N VAL A 138 -11.75 11.28 -10.90
CA VAL A 138 -11.04 9.99 -10.86
C VAL A 138 -9.85 10.03 -9.91
N PHE A 139 -9.11 11.14 -9.89
CA PHE A 139 -8.01 11.38 -8.94
C PHE A 139 -8.49 11.27 -7.48
N VAL A 140 -9.60 11.93 -7.13
CA VAL A 140 -10.17 11.84 -5.77
C VAL A 140 -10.62 10.42 -5.44
N ILE A 141 -11.28 9.73 -6.37
CA ILE A 141 -11.69 8.32 -6.18
C ILE A 141 -10.47 7.44 -5.92
N ASN A 142 -9.39 7.61 -6.67
CA ASN A 142 -8.17 6.82 -6.50
C ASN A 142 -7.48 7.08 -5.16
N ILE A 143 -7.48 8.34 -4.69
CA ILE A 143 -7.01 8.68 -3.35
C ILE A 143 -7.82 7.92 -2.29
N LEU A 144 -9.15 8.03 -2.33
CA LEU A 144 -10.03 7.38 -1.36
C LEU A 144 -9.87 5.85 -1.40
N TYR A 145 -9.77 5.28 -2.59
CA TYR A 145 -9.53 3.86 -2.81
C TYR A 145 -8.26 3.37 -2.10
N PHE A 146 -7.12 4.05 -2.29
CA PHE A 146 -5.89 3.60 -1.65
C PHE A 146 -5.87 3.83 -0.14
N TYR A 147 -6.46 4.93 0.36
CA TYR A 147 -6.58 5.11 1.80
C TYR A 147 -7.40 4.00 2.44
N LEU A 148 -8.51 3.62 1.80
CA LEU A 148 -9.32 2.51 2.26
C LEU A 148 -8.54 1.19 2.21
N PHE A 149 -7.85 0.92 1.10
CA PHE A 149 -7.00 -0.25 0.92
C PHE A 149 -5.99 -0.43 2.06
N PHE A 150 -5.16 0.57 2.32
CA PHE A 150 -4.14 0.49 3.39
C PHE A 150 -4.75 0.49 4.79
N SER A 151 -5.90 1.13 4.99
CA SER A 151 -6.60 1.10 6.29
C SER A 151 -7.16 -0.28 6.60
N ILE A 152 -7.71 -0.96 5.60
CA ILE A 152 -8.19 -2.33 5.76
C ILE A 152 -7.01 -3.29 5.97
N ASP A 153 -5.90 -3.12 5.26
CA ASP A 153 -4.69 -3.95 5.49
C ASP A 153 -4.23 -3.83 6.94
N VAL A 154 -4.07 -2.61 7.45
CA VAL A 154 -3.66 -2.40 8.85
C VAL A 154 -4.68 -2.96 9.82
N TYR A 155 -5.98 -2.75 9.58
CA TYR A 155 -7.03 -3.31 10.41
C TYR A 155 -6.98 -4.84 10.47
N LEU A 156 -6.79 -5.53 9.33
CA LEU A 156 -6.74 -6.99 9.28
C LEU A 156 -5.50 -7.55 9.97
N LEU A 157 -4.36 -6.86 9.86
CA LEU A 157 -3.12 -7.24 10.54
C LEU A 157 -3.22 -7.02 12.05
N ASP A 158 -3.75 -5.88 12.47
CA ASP A 158 -3.88 -5.54 13.89
C ASP A 158 -4.93 -6.41 14.61
N ASN A 159 -5.92 -6.93 13.88
CA ASN A 159 -6.90 -7.87 14.44
C ASN A 159 -6.53 -9.34 14.24
N SER A 160 -5.31 -9.66 13.79
CA SER A 160 -4.86 -11.04 13.61
C SER A 160 -4.09 -11.52 14.85
N PRO A 161 -4.66 -12.40 15.70
CA PRO A 161 -3.96 -12.90 16.89
C PRO A 161 -2.72 -13.72 16.50
N GLN A 162 -2.83 -14.45 15.39
CA GLN A 162 -1.74 -15.28 14.88
C GLN A 162 -0.56 -14.43 14.38
N PHE A 163 -0.85 -13.32 13.70
CA PHE A 163 0.19 -12.36 13.33
C PHE A 163 0.91 -11.79 14.57
N LYS A 164 0.16 -11.39 15.60
CA LYS A 164 0.74 -10.86 16.84
C LYS A 164 1.61 -11.90 17.57
N ALA A 165 1.15 -13.15 17.65
CA ALA A 165 1.90 -14.25 18.25
C ALA A 165 3.22 -14.51 17.52
N ASP A 166 3.18 -14.68 16.18
CA ASP A 166 4.36 -14.90 15.34
C ASP A 166 5.36 -13.73 15.45
N TYR A 167 4.88 -12.50 15.61
CA TYR A 167 5.73 -11.33 15.77
C TYR A 167 6.40 -11.26 17.15
N LEU A 168 5.68 -11.63 18.21
CA LEU A 168 6.23 -11.73 19.56
C LEU A 168 7.31 -12.83 19.65
N GLU A 169 7.09 -13.97 19.00
CA GLU A 169 8.06 -15.05 18.92
C GLU A 169 9.34 -14.59 18.19
N PHE A 170 9.18 -13.94 17.04
CA PHE A 170 10.29 -13.33 16.31
C PHE A 170 11.08 -12.33 17.16
N LEU A 171 10.40 -11.48 17.95
CA LEU A 171 11.06 -10.53 18.83
C LEU A 171 11.85 -11.20 19.97
N LYS A 172 11.31 -12.28 20.56
CA LYS A 172 12.01 -13.05 21.60
C LYS A 172 13.29 -13.67 21.03
N GLU A 173 13.18 -14.29 19.87
CA GLU A 173 14.32 -14.91 19.19
C GLU A 173 15.38 -13.87 18.80
N TYR A 174 14.97 -12.74 18.23
CA TYR A 174 15.87 -11.64 17.86
C TYR A 174 16.61 -11.05 19.07
N LYS A 175 15.91 -10.81 20.19
CA LYS A 175 16.55 -10.32 21.44
C LYS A 175 17.58 -11.32 21.98
N SER A 176 17.26 -12.62 21.95
CA SER A 176 18.18 -13.68 22.36
C SER A 176 19.44 -13.71 21.49
N GLN A 177 19.29 -13.68 20.16
CA GLN A 177 20.42 -13.66 19.23
C GLN A 177 21.28 -12.40 19.39
N LYS A 178 20.65 -11.24 19.56
CA LYS A 178 21.36 -9.97 19.79
C LYS A 178 22.18 -10.01 21.08
N ALA A 179 21.61 -10.51 22.18
CA ALA A 179 22.32 -10.66 23.44
C ALA A 179 23.50 -11.64 23.33
N ALA A 180 23.33 -12.76 22.62
CA ALA A 180 24.41 -13.72 22.36
C ALA A 180 25.54 -13.10 21.53
N PHE A 181 25.21 -12.30 20.52
CA PHE A 181 26.19 -11.59 19.70
C PHE A 181 26.97 -10.54 20.50
N GLU A 182 26.29 -9.72 21.30
CA GLU A 182 26.93 -8.73 22.17
C GLU A 182 27.83 -9.38 23.22
N ALA A 183 27.43 -10.53 23.78
CA ALA A 183 28.27 -11.30 24.70
C ALA A 183 29.52 -11.85 24.02
N ALA A 184 29.41 -12.36 22.78
CA ALA A 184 30.54 -12.83 22.01
C ALA A 184 31.55 -11.71 21.69
N GLN A 185 31.06 -10.51 21.33
CA GLN A 185 31.92 -9.36 21.08
C GLN A 185 32.69 -8.90 22.33
N LYS A 186 32.06 -8.92 23.51
CA LYS A 186 32.73 -8.59 24.77
C LYS A 186 33.85 -9.57 25.11
N ILE A 187 33.61 -10.88 24.96
CA ILE A 187 34.63 -11.92 25.18
C ILE A 187 35.81 -11.76 24.21
N GLU A 188 35.55 -11.33 22.97
CA GLU A 188 36.59 -11.09 21.97
C GLU A 188 37.42 -9.83 22.30
N GLN A 189 36.80 -8.77 22.82
CA GLN A 189 37.49 -7.56 23.29
C GLN A 189 38.38 -7.83 24.53
N GLU A 190 37.89 -8.57 25.51
CA GLU A 190 38.65 -8.91 26.73
C GLU A 190 39.86 -9.82 26.45
N LYS A 191 39.87 -10.57 25.34
CA LYS A 191 41.04 -11.37 24.91
C LYS A 191 42.15 -10.56 24.26
N VAL A 192 41.88 -9.32 23.81
CA VAL A 192 42.85 -8.48 23.10
C VAL A 192 43.62 -7.54 24.05
N GLU A 193 43.07 -7.23 25.23
CA GLU A 193 43.69 -6.31 26.20
C GLU A 193 44.74 -6.87 27.20
N PRO A 194 44.99 -8.19 27.40
CA PRO A 194 45.80 -8.63 28.54
C PRO A 194 47.33 -8.46 28.41
N ASN A 195 47.86 -7.79 27.37
CA ASN A 195 49.31 -7.68 27.11
C ASN A 195 49.87 -6.24 27.10
N SER A 196 49.24 -5.26 27.75
CA SER A 196 49.70 -3.85 27.72
C SER A 196 50.23 -3.27 29.04
N GLU A 197 50.45 -4.08 30.07
CA GLU A 197 51.16 -3.67 31.29
C GLU A 197 52.42 -4.53 31.50
N GLU A 198 53.51 -4.15 30.82
CA GLU A 198 54.90 -4.41 31.23
C GLU A 198 55.65 -3.08 31.36
#